data_AF-A0A0P7YQM2-F1
#
_entry.id   AF-A0A0P7YQM2-F1
#
_cell.length_a   1.000
_cell.length_b   1.000
_cell.length_c   1.000
_cell.angle_alpha   90.00
_cell.angle_beta   90.00
_cell.angle_gamma   90.00
#
_symmetry.space_group_name_H-M   'P 1'
#
loop_
_entity.id
_entity.type
_entity.pdbx_description
1 polymer ?
#
loop_
_entity_poly.entity_id
_entity_poly.type
_entity_poly.pdbx_seq_one_letter_code
_entity_poly.pdbx_strand_id
1 'polypeptide(L)'
;MIDRGGAVVIKMLANVQQQTIKPIIQATVSAGTLIYTDEYDIYARLESWGYAHKSVCHSAGEYTRDEDGDGFCEVHVNTMEGFWSLLRSWLRPHRGISQEKLPIYLGFFEFVHNARKRGKALLDGLLNTLLG
;
A
#
# COMPACT_ATOMS: atom_id res chain seq x y z
N MET A 1 -0.79 -0.99 -2.06
CA MET A 1 0.58 -1.54 -2.28
C MET A 1 1.57 -0.40 -2.14
N ILE A 2 2.70 -0.61 -1.49
CA ILE A 2 3.72 0.45 -1.28
C ILE A 2 5.10 -0.11 -1.59
N ASP A 3 5.87 0.63 -2.38
CA ASP A 3 7.28 0.37 -2.60
C ASP A 3 8.12 1.03 -1.50
N ARG A 4 9.05 0.29 -0.90
CA ARG A 4 9.86 0.78 0.22
C ARG A 4 10.78 1.88 -0.29
N GLY A 5 10.52 3.12 0.15
CA GLY A 5 11.21 4.29 -0.36
C GLY A 5 10.67 4.83 -1.69
N GLY A 6 9.70 4.15 -2.31
CA GLY A 6 9.10 4.51 -3.60
C GLY A 6 7.68 5.08 -3.48
N ALA A 7 6.83 4.69 -4.44
CA ALA A 7 5.44 5.16 -4.55
C ALA A 7 4.45 4.23 -3.84
N VAL A 8 3.26 4.75 -3.55
CA VAL A 8 2.11 3.99 -3.05
C VAL A 8 1.02 3.96 -4.12
N VAL A 9 0.30 2.85 -4.19
CA VAL A 9 -0.93 2.70 -4.98
C VAL A 9 -2.06 2.21 -4.07
N ILE A 10 -3.16 2.94 -4.08
CA ILE A 10 -4.40 2.69 -3.36
C ILE A 10 -5.48 2.35 -4.38
N LYS A 11 -6.17 1.22 -4.19
CA LYS A 11 -7.33 0.84 -4.98
C LYS A 11 -8.48 0.48 -4.06
N MET A 12 -9.61 1.16 -4.24
CA MET A 12 -10.85 0.81 -3.57
C MET A 12 -11.52 -0.33 -4.35
N LEU A 13 -11.86 -1.40 -3.64
CA LEU A 13 -12.45 -2.61 -4.21
C LEU A 13 -13.78 -2.92 -3.54
N ALA A 14 -14.73 -3.45 -4.32
CA ALA A 14 -16.02 -3.88 -3.80
C ALA A 14 -15.90 -5.11 -2.88
N ASN A 15 -14.88 -5.95 -3.11
CA ASN A 15 -14.53 -7.07 -2.25
C ASN A 15 -13.01 -7.33 -2.32
N VAL A 16 -12.50 -8.03 -1.31
CA VAL A 16 -11.10 -8.43 -1.24
C VAL A 16 -11.04 -9.96 -1.30
N GLN A 17 -10.76 -10.49 -2.48
CA GLN A 17 -10.64 -11.92 -2.76
C GLN A 17 -9.43 -12.15 -3.67
N GLN A 18 -8.86 -13.34 -3.65
CA GLN A 18 -7.72 -13.68 -4.52
C GLN A 18 -7.98 -13.36 -6.00
N GLN A 19 -9.19 -13.65 -6.49
CA GLN A 19 -9.57 -13.38 -7.88
C GLN A 19 -9.65 -11.87 -8.18
N THR A 20 -10.03 -11.04 -7.21
CA THR A 20 -10.16 -9.60 -7.41
C THR A 20 -8.83 -8.86 -7.22
N ILE A 21 -7.98 -9.29 -6.29
CA ILE A 21 -6.68 -8.64 -6.06
C ILE A 21 -5.60 -9.06 -7.06
N LYS A 22 -5.63 -10.29 -7.57
CA LYS A 22 -4.62 -10.81 -8.51
C LYS A 22 -4.37 -9.87 -9.70
N PRO A 23 -5.38 -9.47 -10.50
CA PRO A 23 -5.13 -8.61 -11.66
C PRO A 23 -4.58 -7.24 -11.26
N ILE A 24 -4.95 -6.73 -10.09
CA ILE A 24 -4.49 -5.43 -9.59
C ILE A 24 -3.01 -5.50 -9.21
N ILE A 25 -2.61 -6.56 -8.50
CA ILE A 25 -1.21 -6.78 -8.14
C ILE A 25 -0.38 -6.95 -9.41
N GLN A 26 -0.81 -7.79 -10.35
CA GLN A 26 -0.11 -8.01 -11.63
C GLN A 26 -0.01 -6.76 -12.51
N ALA A 27 -0.97 -5.85 -12.44
CA ALA A 27 -0.90 -4.58 -13.15
C ALA A 27 -0.02 -3.52 -12.47
N THR A 28 0.27 -3.68 -11.18
CA THR A 28 0.94 -2.64 -10.36
C THR A 28 2.35 -3.01 -9.93
N VAL A 29 2.60 -4.31 -9.71
CA VAL A 29 3.86 -4.82 -9.19
C VAL A 29 4.54 -5.64 -10.27
N SER A 30 5.81 -5.37 -10.52
CA SER A 30 6.61 -6.12 -11.49
C SER A 30 6.69 -7.60 -11.09
N ALA A 31 6.61 -8.50 -12.07
CA ALA A 31 6.80 -9.93 -11.82
C ALA A 31 8.20 -10.20 -11.20
N GLY A 32 8.28 -11.18 -10.30
CA GLY A 32 9.50 -11.52 -9.57
C GLY A 32 9.82 -10.61 -8.38
N THR A 33 9.08 -9.51 -8.17
CA THR A 33 9.27 -8.65 -7.00
C THR A 33 9.04 -9.43 -5.69
N LEU A 34 9.88 -9.14 -4.69
CA LEU A 34 9.70 -9.59 -3.31
C LEU A 34 8.62 -8.76 -2.61
N ILE A 35 7.53 -9.41 -2.21
CA ILE A 35 6.40 -8.79 -1.54
C ILE A 35 6.41 -9.19 -0.06
N TYR A 36 6.16 -8.22 0.81
CA TYR A 36 5.99 -8.42 2.25
C TYR A 36 4.52 -8.21 2.63
N THR A 37 3.90 -9.17 3.32
CA THR A 37 2.51 -9.07 3.81
C THR A 37 2.37 -9.49 5.28
N ASP A 38 1.21 -9.23 5.84
CA ASP A 38 0.74 -9.88 7.06
C ASP A 38 0.29 -11.32 6.74
N GLU A 39 -0.24 -12.02 7.75
CA GLU A 39 -0.69 -13.40 7.68
C GLU A 39 -1.98 -13.63 6.87
N TYR A 40 -2.53 -12.61 6.18
CA TYR A 40 -3.85 -12.77 5.58
C TYR A 40 -3.84 -13.68 4.34
N ASP A 41 -4.62 -14.77 4.38
CA ASP A 41 -4.71 -15.83 3.35
C ASP A 41 -5.00 -15.36 1.92
N ILE A 42 -5.50 -14.14 1.73
CA ILE A 42 -5.67 -13.57 0.38
C ILE A 42 -4.34 -13.47 -0.37
N TYR A 43 -3.20 -13.40 0.34
CA TYR A 43 -1.87 -13.31 -0.23
C TYR A 43 -1.18 -14.68 -0.42
N ALA A 44 -1.79 -15.78 0.04
CA ALA A 44 -1.17 -17.11 0.04
C ALA A 44 -0.78 -17.64 -1.37
N ARG A 45 -1.28 -17.01 -2.44
CA ARG A 45 -1.00 -17.39 -3.83
C ARG A 45 0.03 -16.51 -4.53
N LEU A 46 0.64 -15.55 -3.86
CA LEU A 46 1.63 -14.64 -4.47
C LEU A 46 2.77 -15.41 -5.17
N GLU A 47 3.33 -16.44 -4.55
CA GLU A 47 4.37 -17.26 -5.17
C GLU A 47 3.89 -17.96 -6.45
N SER A 48 2.69 -18.54 -6.42
CA SER A 48 2.08 -19.15 -7.61
C SER A 48 1.76 -18.14 -8.72
N TRP A 49 1.71 -16.85 -8.40
CA TRP A 49 1.50 -15.77 -9.37
C TRP A 49 2.82 -15.17 -9.89
N GLY A 50 3.96 -15.71 -9.46
CA GLY A 50 5.29 -15.33 -9.95
C GLY A 50 5.99 -14.25 -9.13
N TYR A 51 5.66 -14.10 -7.83
CA TYR A 51 6.34 -13.18 -6.91
C TYR A 51 7.17 -13.95 -5.89
N ALA A 52 8.21 -13.32 -5.34
CA ALA A 52 8.77 -13.80 -4.07
C ALA A 52 7.91 -13.26 -2.92
N HIS A 53 7.72 -14.02 -1.85
CA HIS A 53 6.81 -13.64 -0.76
C HIS A 53 7.43 -13.91 0.60
N LYS A 54 7.33 -12.91 1.49
CA LYS A 54 7.63 -13.03 2.91
C LYS A 54 6.45 -12.51 3.71
N SER A 55 6.16 -13.17 4.83
CA SER A 55 5.05 -12.82 5.70
C SER A 55 5.51 -12.77 7.14
N VAL A 56 4.94 -11.84 7.90
CA VAL A 56 4.95 -11.88 9.37
C VAL A 56 3.59 -12.38 9.87
N CYS A 57 3.57 -13.02 11.04
CA CYS A 57 2.34 -13.52 11.65
C CYS A 57 2.07 -12.86 13.00
N HIS A 58 1.22 -11.83 13.01
CA HIS A 58 0.92 -11.08 14.23
C HIS A 58 0.18 -11.93 15.26
N SER A 59 -0.67 -12.85 14.82
CA SER A 59 -1.33 -13.82 15.73
C SER A 59 -0.35 -14.74 16.48
N ALA A 60 0.84 -14.98 15.93
CA ALA A 60 1.92 -15.72 16.59
C ALA A 60 2.84 -14.83 17.43
N GLY A 61 2.53 -13.53 17.58
CA GLY A 61 3.38 -12.55 18.24
C GLY A 61 4.59 -12.11 17.42
N GLU A 62 4.60 -12.42 16.12
CA GLU A 62 5.66 -12.02 15.19
C GLU A 62 5.31 -10.69 14.51
N TYR A 63 6.15 -9.68 14.72
CA TYR A 63 5.98 -8.35 14.13
C TYR A 63 7.10 -8.01 13.14
N THR A 64 8.30 -8.49 13.41
CA THR A 64 9.48 -8.31 12.58
C THR A 64 10.33 -9.56 12.68
N ARG A 65 10.93 -10.01 11.57
CA ARG A 65 11.86 -11.14 11.53
C ARG A 65 13.17 -10.71 10.90
N ASP A 66 14.25 -11.14 11.53
CA ASP A 66 15.63 -11.09 11.05
C ASP A 66 15.96 -12.48 10.49
N GLU A 67 16.15 -12.61 9.17
CA GLU A 67 16.41 -13.91 8.53
C GLU A 67 17.90 -14.28 8.46
N ASP A 68 18.81 -13.31 8.51
CA ASP A 68 20.26 -13.54 8.38
C ASP A 68 21.04 -13.46 9.71
N GLY A 69 20.39 -13.02 10.78
CA GLY A 69 20.94 -12.95 12.12
C GLY A 69 21.90 -11.79 12.34
N ASP A 70 21.87 -10.77 11.48
CA ASP A 70 22.74 -9.59 11.59
C ASP A 70 22.23 -8.54 12.61
N GLY A 71 21.03 -8.76 13.17
CA GLY A 71 20.35 -7.87 14.10
C GLY A 71 19.42 -6.85 13.44
N PHE A 72 19.29 -6.85 12.12
CA PHE A 72 18.34 -6.03 11.36
C PHE A 72 17.15 -6.86 10.91
N CYS A 73 15.98 -6.59 11.47
CA CYS A 73 14.75 -7.24 11.02
C CYS A 73 14.25 -6.64 9.68
N GLU A 74 14.56 -7.27 8.57
CA GLU A 74 14.20 -6.86 7.21
C GLU A 74 12.78 -7.30 6.80
N VAL A 75 12.28 -8.39 7.38
CA VAL A 75 10.93 -8.92 7.12
C VAL A 75 9.93 -8.28 8.07
N HIS A 76 9.16 -7.32 7.57
CA HIS A 76 8.10 -6.64 8.31
C HIS A 76 7.13 -5.90 7.37
N VAL A 77 5.95 -5.52 7.89
CA VAL A 77 4.94 -4.71 7.17
C VAL A 77 4.78 -3.29 7.70
N ASN A 78 5.60 -2.87 8.67
CA ASN A 78 5.53 -1.56 9.34
C ASN A 78 5.40 -0.36 8.39
N THR A 79 6.02 -0.39 7.20
CA THR A 79 5.88 0.68 6.20
C THR A 79 4.43 0.88 5.78
N MET A 80 3.71 -0.21 5.51
CA MET A 80 2.29 -0.18 5.13
C MET A 80 1.40 0.18 6.33
N GLU A 81 1.70 -0.32 7.53
CA GLU A 81 0.96 0.02 8.75
C GLU A 81 1.08 1.51 9.11
N GLY A 82 2.29 2.06 8.97
CA GLY A 82 2.57 3.48 9.11
C GLY A 82 1.78 4.31 8.10
N PHE A 83 1.78 3.88 6.84
CA PHE A 83 0.97 4.51 5.79
C PHE A 83 -0.53 4.53 6.14
N TRP A 84 -1.10 3.41 6.61
CA TRP A 84 -2.50 3.36 7.03
C TRP A 84 -2.80 4.30 8.21
N SER A 85 -1.86 4.44 9.14
CA SER A 85 -2.00 5.35 10.28
C SER A 85 -2.03 6.82 9.83
N LEU A 86 -1.23 7.18 8.83
CA LEU A 86 -1.28 8.51 8.20
C LEU A 86 -2.60 8.73 7.47
N LEU A 87 -3.03 7.78 6.63
CA LEU A 87 -4.27 7.90 5.86
C LEU A 87 -5.49 8.04 6.78
N ARG A 88 -5.60 7.22 7.83
CA ARG A 88 -6.70 7.31 8.81
C ARG A 88 -6.73 8.66 9.51
N SER A 89 -5.56 9.20 9.88
CA SER A 89 -5.45 10.52 10.50
C SER A 89 -5.88 11.64 9.54
N TRP A 90 -5.48 11.54 8.27
CA TRP A 90 -5.85 12.49 7.24
C TRP A 90 -7.34 12.44 6.88
N LEU A 91 -7.97 11.26 6.89
CA LEU A 91 -9.41 11.12 6.67
C LEU A 91 -10.27 11.57 7.87
N ARG A 92 -9.68 11.68 9.07
CA ARG A 92 -10.42 11.97 10.31
C ARG A 92 -11.22 13.28 10.28
N PRO A 93 -10.73 14.41 9.73
CA PRO A 93 -11.51 15.63 9.56
C PRO A 93 -12.64 15.50 8.53
N HIS A 94 -12.58 14.50 7.65
CA HIS A 94 -13.55 14.26 6.57
C HIS A 94 -14.59 13.17 6.94
N ARG A 95 -14.88 12.99 8.23
CA ARG A 95 -15.91 12.04 8.68
C ARG A 95 -17.27 12.39 8.04
N GLY A 96 -17.97 11.37 7.54
CA GLY A 96 -19.28 11.53 6.90
C GLY A 96 -19.26 11.67 5.37
N ILE A 97 -18.08 11.56 4.72
CA ILE A 97 -18.01 11.47 3.26
C ILE A 97 -18.79 10.25 2.74
N SER A 98 -19.49 10.42 1.62
CA SER A 98 -20.17 9.30 0.96
C SER A 98 -19.14 8.31 0.41
N GLN A 99 -19.49 7.02 0.39
CA GLN A 99 -18.64 5.98 -0.20
C GLN A 99 -18.34 6.26 -1.68
N GLU A 100 -19.28 6.86 -2.40
CA GLU A 100 -19.12 7.28 -3.80
C GLU A 100 -17.98 8.30 -3.98
N LYS A 101 -17.78 9.20 -3.02
CA LYS A 101 -16.74 10.24 -3.09
C LYS A 101 -15.40 9.78 -2.54
N LEU A 102 -15.37 8.72 -1.72
CA LEU A 102 -14.16 8.20 -1.08
C LEU A 102 -12.99 7.95 -2.07
N PRO A 103 -13.20 7.40 -3.29
CA PRO A 103 -12.14 7.24 -4.27
C PRO A 103 -11.38 8.53 -4.60
N ILE A 104 -12.06 9.68 -4.67
CA ILE A 104 -11.45 10.98 -4.97
C ILE A 104 -10.50 11.39 -3.83
N TYR A 105 -10.93 11.19 -2.58
CA TYR A 105 -10.12 11.50 -1.40
C TYR A 105 -8.89 10.59 -1.31
N LEU A 106 -9.06 9.30 -1.57
CA LEU A 106 -7.95 8.34 -1.60
C LEU A 106 -6.95 8.68 -2.72
N GLY A 107 -7.44 9.00 -3.92
CA GLY A 107 -6.60 9.40 -5.05
C GLY A 107 -5.83 10.69 -4.80
N PHE A 108 -6.47 11.70 -4.18
CA PHE A 108 -5.77 12.92 -3.78
C PHE A 108 -4.72 12.66 -2.71
N PHE A 109 -5.01 11.82 -1.71
CA PHE A 109 -4.03 11.45 -0.69
C PHE A 109 -2.84 10.69 -1.28
N GLU A 110 -3.10 9.72 -2.17
CA GLU A 110 -2.06 9.00 -2.92
C GLU A 110 -1.17 9.97 -3.71
N PHE A 111 -1.77 10.90 -4.46
CA PHE A 111 -1.05 11.91 -5.22
C PHE A 111 -0.15 12.76 -4.30
N VAL A 112 -0.68 13.27 -3.19
CA VAL A 112 0.10 14.09 -2.24
C VAL A 112 1.25 13.29 -1.63
N HIS A 113 1.00 12.03 -1.25
CA HIS A 113 2.02 11.15 -0.69
C HIS A 113 3.15 10.88 -1.70
N ASN A 114 2.80 10.56 -2.95
CA ASN A 114 3.75 10.25 -4.01
C ASN A 114 4.51 11.47 -4.53
N ALA A 115 3.88 12.65 -4.56
CA ALA A 115 4.51 13.87 -5.02
C ALA A 115 5.67 14.32 -4.13
N ARG A 116 5.69 13.91 -2.85
CA ARG A 116 6.72 14.28 -1.84
C ARG A 116 6.97 15.79 -1.74
N LYS A 117 5.94 16.58 -2.09
CA LYS A 117 5.93 18.05 -2.08
C LYS A 117 4.81 18.53 -1.18
N ARG A 118 4.90 19.78 -0.73
CA ARG A 118 3.90 20.40 0.16
C ARG A 118 3.60 21.83 -0.30
N GLY A 119 2.42 22.33 0.10
CA GLY A 119 1.99 23.69 -0.18
C GLY A 119 1.92 23.99 -1.68
N LYS A 120 2.33 25.20 -2.07
CA LYS A 120 2.26 25.68 -3.46
C LYS A 120 2.99 24.78 -4.46
N ALA A 121 4.05 24.08 -4.05
CA ALA A 121 4.83 23.20 -4.92
C ALA A 121 4.05 21.96 -5.42
N LEU A 122 2.89 21.64 -4.81
CA LEU A 122 1.99 20.59 -5.30
C LEU A 122 1.16 21.04 -6.50
N LEU A 123 0.94 22.35 -6.68
CA LEU A 123 -0.03 22.86 -7.65
C LEU A 123 0.31 22.45 -9.07
N ASP A 124 1.56 22.62 -9.49
CA ASP A 124 2.00 22.27 -10.84
C ASP A 124 1.83 20.76 -11.10
N GLY A 125 2.17 19.92 -10.13
CA GLY A 125 1.97 18.47 -10.22
C GLY A 125 0.51 18.07 -10.32
N LEU A 126 -0.36 18.77 -9.58
CA LEU A 126 -1.80 18.52 -9.57
C LEU A 126 -2.43 18.92 -10.90
N LEU A 127 -2.10 20.11 -11.41
CA LEU A 127 -2.57 20.58 -12.71
C LEU A 127 -2.13 19.66 -13.84
N ASN A 128 -0.87 19.23 -13.84
CA ASN A 128 -0.38 18.28 -14.84
C ASN A 128 -1.10 16.93 -14.77
N THR A 129 -1.48 16.46 -13.58
CA THR A 129 -2.21 15.19 -13.43
C THR A 129 -3.67 15.28 -13.86
N LEU A 130 -4.29 16.47 -13.73
CA LEU A 130 -5.71 16.68 -14.05
C LEU A 130 -5.97 17.14 -15.48
N LEU A 131 -5.02 17.89 -16.07
CA LEU A 131 -5.17 18.56 -17.36
C LEU A 131 -4.22 18.05 -18.45
N GLY A 132 -3.22 17.27 -18.08
CA GLY A 132 -2.19 16.73 -18.97
C GLY A 132 -2.59 15.40 -19.61
#